data_AF-A0A926TSM0-F1
#
_entry.id   AF-A0A926TSM0-F1
#
_cell.length_a   1.000
_cell.length_b   1.000
_cell.length_c   1.000
_cell.angle_alpha   90.00
_cell.angle_beta   90.00
_cell.angle_gamma   90.00
#
_symmetry.space_group_name_H-M   'P 1'
#
loop_
_entity.id
_entity.type
_entity.pdbx_description
1 polymer ?
#
loop_
_entity_poly.entity_id
_entity_poly.type
_entity_poly.pdbx_seq_one_letter_code
_entity_poly.pdbx_strand_id
1 'polypeptide(L)'
;MPIEITLERRQLQLTRTEAALAKAATSRQALCRQFDRAIAAKQALFEPAGSLQVDEATLRWSIHRYSEQLVPDATAQIKGFLALQRPLYFEPGFAPLYYFTHKSGGQGLSVSKSAVAAVAEGIGAIVMQRLFKARILCRPYHDYPDMLGTDASAGSQLTTSKLYLMEVKGTCMRSISEMRQTLAEEVFRLAAYTAAAQDLDPARAMVGVLVGVIIHTVDRFSALLIEVTL
;
A
#
# COMPACT_ATOMS: atom_id res chain seq x y z
N MET A 1 11.19 -15.52 -14.00
CA MET A 1 11.96 -15.58 -12.74
C MET A 1 11.00 -15.28 -11.60
N PRO A 2 11.18 -15.87 -10.39
CA PRO A 2 10.33 -15.53 -9.26
C PRO A 2 10.61 -14.10 -8.79
N ILE A 3 9.55 -13.42 -8.39
CA ILE A 3 9.55 -12.10 -7.80
C ILE A 3 9.56 -12.26 -6.27
N GLU A 4 10.55 -11.65 -5.62
CA GLU A 4 10.69 -11.61 -4.17
C GLU A 4 10.02 -10.36 -3.59
N ILE A 5 9.14 -10.55 -2.60
CA ILE A 5 8.52 -9.48 -1.83
C ILE A 5 8.94 -9.66 -0.38
N THR A 6 9.86 -8.82 0.10
CA THR A 6 10.27 -8.81 1.52
C THR A 6 9.27 -8.03 2.34
N LEU A 7 8.85 -8.57 3.48
CA LEU A 7 7.80 -8.01 4.31
C LEU A 7 8.38 -7.51 5.64
N GLU A 8 8.01 -6.29 6.02
CA GLU A 8 8.14 -5.81 7.40
C GLU A 8 6.78 -5.34 7.89
N ARG A 9 6.46 -5.62 9.16
CA ARG A 9 5.14 -5.38 9.73
C ARG A 9 5.25 -4.61 11.03
N ARG A 10 4.23 -3.79 11.28
CA ARG A 10 3.97 -3.13 12.55
C ARG A 10 2.49 -3.23 12.88
N GLN A 11 2.17 -3.48 14.15
CA GLN A 11 0.80 -3.42 14.65
C GLN A 11 0.60 -2.14 15.47
N LEU A 12 -0.55 -1.51 15.29
CA LEU A 12 -0.99 -0.32 15.97
C LEU A 12 -2.38 -0.55 16.54
N GLN A 13 -2.44 -0.94 17.82
CA GLN A 13 -3.70 -1.08 18.55
C GLN A 13 -4.11 0.26 19.16
N LEU A 14 -5.22 0.80 18.70
CA LEU A 14 -5.78 2.05 19.17
C LEU A 14 -6.77 1.79 20.32
N THR A 15 -6.76 2.69 21.27
CA THR A 15 -7.81 2.84 22.28
C THR A 15 -9.00 3.59 21.68
N ARG A 16 -10.15 3.53 22.35
CA ARG A 16 -11.34 4.33 21.98
C ARG A 16 -11.03 5.82 21.84
N THR A 17 -10.20 6.37 22.72
CA THR A 17 -9.80 7.79 22.69
C THR A 17 -8.95 8.11 21.46
N GLU A 18 -7.96 7.27 21.13
CA GLU A 18 -7.12 7.46 19.94
C GLU A 18 -7.93 7.28 18.65
N ALA A 19 -8.85 6.32 18.61
CA ALA A 19 -9.76 6.12 17.49
C ALA A 19 -10.70 7.32 17.29
N ALA A 20 -11.22 7.92 18.37
CA ALA A 20 -12.01 9.14 18.31
C ALA A 20 -11.18 10.33 17.80
N LEU A 21 -9.93 10.45 18.22
CA LEU A 21 -8.99 11.47 17.73
C LEU A 21 -8.71 11.30 16.23
N ALA A 22 -8.48 10.07 15.76
CA ALA A 22 -8.27 9.78 14.34
C ALA A 22 -9.48 10.23 13.49
N LYS A 23 -10.70 9.89 13.92
CA LYS A 23 -11.93 10.34 13.26
C LYS A 23 -12.02 11.86 13.23
N ALA A 24 -11.75 12.54 14.34
CA ALA A 24 -11.80 14.01 14.42
C ALA A 24 -10.71 14.68 13.55
N ALA A 25 -9.56 14.03 13.38
CA ALA A 25 -8.45 14.51 12.56
C ALA A 25 -8.80 14.60 11.06
N THR A 26 -9.77 13.80 10.58
CA THR A 26 -10.26 13.91 9.19
C THR A 26 -10.90 15.26 8.89
N SER A 27 -11.51 15.90 9.90
CA SER A 27 -12.20 17.18 9.75
C SER A 27 -11.35 18.39 10.16
N ARG A 28 -10.26 18.17 10.92
CA ARG A 28 -9.41 19.24 11.48
C ARG A 28 -7.95 18.83 11.50
N GLN A 29 -7.15 19.42 10.61
CA GLN A 29 -5.71 19.14 10.50
C GLN A 29 -4.92 19.38 11.81
N ALA A 30 -5.36 20.32 12.65
CA ALA A 30 -4.75 20.56 13.97
C ALA A 30 -4.81 19.31 14.89
N LEU A 31 -5.82 18.46 14.71
CA LEU A 31 -5.99 17.23 15.48
C LEU A 31 -5.14 16.07 14.95
N CYS A 32 -4.63 16.13 13.71
CA CYS A 32 -3.64 15.16 13.22
C CYS A 32 -2.41 15.13 14.14
N ARG A 33 -1.88 16.31 14.50
CA ARG A 33 -0.74 16.41 15.41
C ARG A 33 -1.03 15.88 16.81
N GLN A 34 -2.28 16.00 17.27
CA GLN A 34 -2.68 15.45 18.57
C GLN A 34 -2.78 13.93 18.52
N PHE A 35 -3.32 13.39 17.44
CA PHE A 35 -3.33 11.95 17.18
C PHE A 35 -1.89 11.40 17.11
N ASP A 36 -1.02 12.02 16.33
CA ASP A 36 0.39 11.61 16.20
C ASP A 36 1.10 11.55 17.55
N ARG A 37 0.87 12.57 18.40
CA ARG A 37 1.40 12.59 19.78
C ARG A 37 0.82 11.47 20.64
N ALA A 38 -0.48 11.18 20.50
CA ALA A 38 -1.13 10.13 21.28
C ALA A 38 -0.59 8.74 20.92
N ILE A 39 -0.35 8.49 19.62
CA ILE A 39 0.15 7.20 19.15
C ILE A 39 1.68 7.09 19.14
N ALA A 40 2.43 8.15 19.44
CA ALA A 40 3.89 8.19 19.31
C ALA A 40 4.58 7.04 20.07
N ALA A 41 4.12 6.71 21.28
CA ALA A 41 4.64 5.61 22.08
C ALA A 41 4.33 4.21 21.48
N LYS A 42 3.33 4.13 20.60
CA LYS A 42 2.90 2.91 19.90
C LYS A 42 3.45 2.80 18.48
N GLN A 43 4.16 3.82 18.00
CA GLN A 43 4.88 3.75 16.73
C GLN A 43 6.15 2.91 16.90
N ALA A 44 5.98 1.63 17.25
CA ALA A 44 7.05 0.65 17.34
C ALA A 44 7.84 0.57 16.03
N LEU A 45 9.02 -0.05 16.11
CA LEU A 45 9.81 -0.36 14.92
C LEU A 45 9.08 -1.40 14.06
N PHE A 46 9.31 -1.32 12.75
CA PHE A 46 8.88 -2.37 11.83
C PHE A 46 9.70 -3.64 12.11
N GLU A 47 9.00 -4.77 12.24
CA GLU A 47 9.60 -6.07 12.48
C GLU A 47 9.57 -6.93 11.20
N PRO A 48 10.59 -7.75 10.92
CA PRO A 48 10.56 -8.66 9.79
C PRO A 48 9.36 -9.61 9.84
N ALA A 49 8.59 -9.67 8.75
CA ALA A 49 7.41 -10.53 8.61
C ALA A 49 7.58 -11.63 7.56
N GLY A 50 8.83 -11.88 7.13
CA GLY A 50 9.20 -12.89 6.15
C GLY A 50 9.21 -12.37 4.72
N SER A 51 9.02 -13.27 3.76
CA SER A 51 9.03 -12.95 2.33
C SER A 51 7.99 -13.77 1.57
N LEU A 52 7.44 -13.20 0.51
CA LEU A 52 6.60 -13.91 -0.46
C LEU A 52 7.37 -14.07 -1.77
N GLN A 53 7.21 -15.23 -2.39
CA GLN A 53 7.68 -15.51 -3.74
C GLN A 53 6.47 -15.66 -4.66
N VAL A 54 6.45 -14.90 -5.74
CA VAL A 54 5.37 -14.94 -6.74
C VAL A 54 5.96 -15.00 -8.14
N ASP A 55 5.29 -15.69 -9.05
CA ASP A 55 5.66 -15.59 -10.46
C ASP A 55 5.14 -14.28 -11.08
N GLU A 56 5.76 -13.89 -12.19
CA GLU A 56 5.39 -12.67 -12.92
C GLU A 56 3.96 -12.72 -13.46
N ALA A 57 3.47 -13.92 -13.84
CA ALA A 57 2.11 -14.09 -14.33
C ALA A 57 1.07 -13.75 -13.25
N THR A 58 1.31 -14.17 -12.02
CA THR A 58 0.50 -13.85 -10.84
C THR A 58 0.48 -12.36 -10.61
N LEU A 59 1.65 -11.69 -10.64
CA LEU A 59 1.70 -10.24 -10.46
C LEU A 59 0.94 -9.51 -11.57
N ARG A 60 1.14 -9.88 -12.84
CA ARG A 60 0.40 -9.28 -13.97
C ARG A 60 -1.11 -9.47 -13.83
N TRP A 61 -1.54 -10.67 -13.44
CA TRP A 61 -2.96 -10.94 -13.20
C TRP A 61 -3.50 -10.10 -12.04
N SER A 62 -2.76 -10.01 -10.93
CA SER A 62 -3.15 -9.19 -9.78
C SER A 62 -3.24 -7.70 -10.14
N ILE A 63 -2.30 -7.17 -10.92
CA ILE A 63 -2.36 -5.79 -11.41
C ILE A 63 -3.62 -5.60 -12.27
N HIS A 64 -3.84 -6.47 -13.25
CA HIS A 64 -4.98 -6.35 -14.14
C HIS A 64 -6.32 -6.42 -13.40
N ARG A 65 -6.41 -7.27 -12.37
CA ARG A 65 -7.64 -7.48 -11.61
C ARG A 65 -7.86 -6.42 -10.53
N TYR A 66 -6.80 -5.91 -9.91
CA TYR A 66 -6.87 -5.13 -8.68
C TYR A 66 -6.20 -3.75 -8.75
N SER A 67 -5.79 -3.25 -9.91
CA SER A 67 -5.34 -1.86 -10.11
C SER A 67 -6.52 -0.92 -10.42
N GLU A 68 -6.60 0.26 -9.80
CA GLU A 68 -7.77 1.17 -9.90
C GLU A 68 -7.86 1.70 -11.32
N GLN A 69 -6.70 2.06 -11.84
CA GLN A 69 -6.53 2.49 -13.21
C GLN A 69 -6.12 1.30 -14.06
N LEU A 70 -6.72 1.19 -15.24
CA LEU A 70 -6.20 0.30 -16.26
C LEU A 70 -4.90 0.89 -16.79
N VAL A 71 -3.77 0.30 -16.40
CA VAL A 71 -2.44 0.70 -16.85
C VAL A 71 -1.89 -0.37 -17.80
N PRO A 72 -1.84 -0.10 -19.12
CA PRO A 72 -1.28 -1.03 -20.08
C PRO A 72 0.19 -1.37 -19.74
N ASP A 73 0.47 -2.65 -19.55
CA ASP A 73 1.79 -3.21 -19.26
C ASP A 73 2.61 -2.42 -18.22
N ALA A 74 2.00 -2.14 -17.05
CA ALA A 74 2.64 -1.43 -15.94
C ALA A 74 4.04 -1.97 -15.57
N THR A 75 4.21 -3.30 -15.55
CA THR A 75 5.51 -3.94 -15.28
C THR A 75 6.55 -3.64 -16.36
N ALA A 76 6.15 -3.59 -17.63
CA ALA A 76 7.05 -3.25 -18.74
C ALA A 76 7.47 -1.78 -18.68
N GLN A 77 6.56 -0.87 -18.32
CA GLN A 77 6.89 0.54 -18.12
C GLN A 77 7.94 0.73 -17.01
N ILE A 78 7.79 0.04 -15.89
CA ILE A 78 8.78 0.07 -14.80
C ILE A 78 10.10 -0.56 -15.23
N LYS A 79 10.06 -1.68 -15.95
CA LYS A 79 11.26 -2.34 -16.49
C LYS A 79 12.04 -1.43 -17.42
N GLY A 80 11.35 -0.76 -18.36
CA GLY A 80 11.94 0.22 -19.26
C GLY A 80 12.58 1.39 -18.49
N PHE A 81 11.86 1.95 -17.51
CA PHE A 81 12.42 3.00 -16.65
C PHE A 81 13.69 2.57 -15.91
N LEU A 82 13.69 1.39 -15.28
CA LEU A 82 14.85 0.87 -14.55
C LEU A 82 16.04 0.57 -15.49
N ALA A 83 15.77 0.15 -16.73
CA ALA A 83 16.81 -0.05 -17.74
C ALA A 83 17.50 1.28 -18.10
N LEU A 84 16.73 2.37 -18.22
CA LEU A 84 17.26 3.71 -18.53
C LEU A 84 18.09 4.34 -17.39
N GLN A 85 18.02 3.81 -16.17
CA GLN A 85 18.90 4.24 -15.07
C GLN A 85 20.33 3.69 -15.21
N ARG A 86 20.54 2.73 -16.12
CA ARG A 86 21.87 2.21 -16.46
C ARG A 86 22.34 2.89 -17.75
N PRO A 87 23.66 3.11 -17.92
CA PRO A 87 24.19 3.78 -19.11
C PRO A 87 24.17 2.84 -20.33
N LEU A 88 22.99 2.45 -20.84
CA LEU A 88 22.85 1.64 -22.06
C LEU A 88 21.56 1.95 -22.82
N TYR A 89 21.74 2.08 -24.13
CA TYR A 89 20.83 2.15 -25.27
C TYR A 89 19.31 2.33 -25.01
N PHE A 90 18.76 3.42 -25.54
CA PHE A 90 17.31 3.59 -25.69
C PHE A 90 16.77 2.50 -26.62
N GLU A 91 15.76 1.75 -26.17
CA GLU A 91 14.98 0.92 -27.09
C GLU A 91 14.24 1.86 -28.07
N PRO A 92 14.42 1.71 -29.40
CA PRO A 92 13.73 2.55 -30.37
C PRO A 92 12.21 2.50 -30.16
N GLY A 93 11.58 3.66 -29.95
CA GLY A 93 10.13 3.79 -29.77
C GLY A 93 9.63 3.83 -28.33
N PHE A 94 10.47 3.60 -27.32
CA PHE A 94 10.08 3.86 -25.93
C PHE A 94 10.20 5.37 -25.65
N ALA A 95 9.08 6.07 -25.56
CA ALA A 95 9.06 7.48 -25.16
C ALA A 95 9.08 7.60 -23.63
N PRO A 96 10.25 7.86 -22.99
CA PRO A 96 10.26 8.08 -21.55
C PRO A 96 9.42 9.30 -21.19
N LEU A 97 8.74 9.23 -20.04
CA LEU A 97 8.06 10.39 -19.47
C LEU A 97 9.13 11.36 -18.92
N TYR A 98 9.44 12.38 -19.71
CA TYR A 98 10.20 13.54 -19.26
C TYR A 98 9.26 14.48 -18.51
N TYR A 99 9.31 14.48 -17.18
CA TYR A 99 8.71 15.56 -16.40
C TYR A 99 9.77 16.64 -16.18
N PHE A 100 9.64 17.77 -16.86
CA PHE A 100 10.35 18.98 -16.47
C PHE A 100 9.82 19.43 -15.10
N THR A 101 10.64 19.34 -14.05
CA THR A 101 10.50 20.24 -12.90
C THR A 101 11.87 20.70 -12.42
N HIS A 102 12.12 21.99 -12.65
CA HIS A 102 13.32 22.75 -12.33
C HIS A 102 13.55 22.91 -10.82
N LYS A 103 14.83 22.84 -10.40
CA LYS A 103 15.52 23.83 -9.53
C LYS A 103 16.98 23.47 -9.17
N SER A 104 17.47 22.29 -9.57
CA SER A 104 18.85 21.87 -9.30
C SER A 104 19.46 21.09 -10.48
N GLY A 105 19.61 21.73 -11.65
CA GLY A 105 20.58 21.33 -12.70
C GLY A 105 20.51 19.94 -13.37
N GLY A 106 19.66 19.00 -12.96
CA GLY A 106 19.58 17.65 -13.54
C GLY A 106 18.23 17.39 -14.21
N GLN A 107 18.23 17.12 -15.52
CA GLN A 107 17.10 16.48 -16.20
C GLN A 107 17.03 15.01 -15.75
N GLY A 108 16.15 14.70 -14.82
CA GLY A 108 15.90 13.32 -14.38
C GLY A 108 14.78 12.68 -15.18
N LEU A 109 15.00 11.46 -15.67
CA LEU A 109 13.91 10.59 -16.12
C LEU A 109 12.98 10.31 -14.94
N SER A 110 11.68 10.27 -15.17
CA SER A 110 10.69 9.95 -14.13
C SER A 110 9.91 8.71 -14.52
N VAL A 111 9.67 7.85 -13.54
CA VAL A 111 8.80 6.69 -13.69
C VAL A 111 7.34 7.11 -13.83
N SER A 112 6.55 6.30 -14.55
CA SER A 112 5.09 6.44 -14.61
C SER A 112 4.49 6.21 -13.21
N LYS A 113 3.88 7.26 -12.64
CA LYS A 113 3.23 7.18 -11.32
C LYS A 113 2.08 6.18 -11.31
N SER A 114 1.28 6.15 -12.38
CA SER A 114 0.20 5.18 -12.54
C SER A 114 0.74 3.75 -12.63
N ALA A 115 1.86 3.51 -13.31
CA ALA A 115 2.46 2.18 -13.34
C ALA A 115 2.97 1.73 -11.96
N VAL A 116 3.57 2.65 -11.20
CA VAL A 116 4.01 2.39 -9.82
C VAL A 116 2.82 2.09 -8.91
N ALA A 117 1.74 2.88 -8.99
CA ALA A 117 0.51 2.64 -8.24
C ALA A 117 -0.11 1.28 -8.59
N ALA A 118 -0.27 0.99 -9.89
CA ALA A 118 -0.84 -0.27 -10.36
C ALA A 118 -0.05 -1.50 -9.87
N VAL A 119 1.29 -1.44 -9.94
CA VAL A 119 2.15 -2.51 -9.41
C VAL A 119 2.03 -2.62 -7.90
N ALA A 120 2.02 -1.50 -7.18
CA ALA A 120 1.85 -1.49 -5.73
C ALA A 120 0.51 -2.10 -5.31
N GLU A 121 -0.60 -1.72 -5.94
CA GLU A 121 -1.93 -2.29 -5.70
C GLU A 121 -1.96 -3.80 -5.99
N GLY A 122 -1.33 -4.24 -7.08
CA GLY A 122 -1.16 -5.67 -7.37
C GLY A 122 -0.40 -6.43 -6.27
N ILE A 123 0.65 -5.82 -5.72
CA ILE A 123 1.39 -6.36 -4.57
C ILE A 123 0.52 -6.34 -3.30
N GLY A 124 -0.24 -5.28 -3.06
CA GLY A 124 -1.20 -5.18 -1.96
C GLY A 124 -2.24 -6.31 -2.01
N ALA A 125 -2.77 -6.61 -3.20
CA ALA A 125 -3.69 -7.72 -3.39
C ALA A 125 -3.05 -9.08 -3.06
N ILE A 126 -1.81 -9.30 -3.50
CA ILE A 126 -1.02 -10.50 -3.18
C ILE A 126 -0.80 -10.62 -1.67
N VAL A 127 -0.46 -9.52 -1.01
CA VAL A 127 -0.31 -9.45 0.45
C VAL A 127 -1.63 -9.80 1.13
N MET A 128 -2.75 -9.21 0.71
CA MET A 128 -4.08 -9.50 1.25
C MET A 128 -4.41 -10.99 1.15
N GLN A 129 -4.20 -11.60 -0.03
CA GLN A 129 -4.54 -12.99 -0.26
C GLN A 129 -3.57 -13.98 0.39
N ARG A 130 -2.27 -13.71 0.36
CA ARG A 130 -1.25 -14.68 0.78
C ARG A 130 -0.81 -14.53 2.23
N LEU A 131 -0.67 -13.29 2.72
CA LEU A 131 -0.29 -13.03 4.11
C LEU A 131 -1.52 -13.10 5.02
N PHE A 132 -2.57 -12.34 4.70
CA PHE A 132 -3.76 -12.26 5.54
C PHE A 132 -4.78 -13.39 5.29
N LYS A 133 -4.54 -14.22 4.26
CA LYS A 133 -5.49 -15.26 3.81
C LYS A 133 -6.88 -14.69 3.53
N ALA A 134 -6.93 -13.42 3.15
CA ALA A 134 -8.17 -12.71 2.95
C ALA A 134 -8.59 -12.77 1.49
N ARG A 135 -9.86 -13.11 1.26
CA ARG A 135 -10.52 -12.97 -0.03
C ARG A 135 -10.89 -11.52 -0.23
N ILE A 136 -10.39 -10.92 -1.31
CA ILE A 136 -10.77 -9.57 -1.75
C ILE A 136 -12.23 -9.60 -2.19
N LEU A 137 -13.05 -8.75 -1.59
CA LEU A 137 -14.49 -8.63 -1.84
C LEU A 137 -14.77 -7.60 -2.93
N CYS A 138 -14.18 -6.43 -2.79
CA CYS A 138 -14.37 -5.34 -3.74
C CYS A 138 -13.21 -4.36 -3.68
N ARG A 139 -13.29 -3.41 -4.60
CA ARG A 139 -12.35 -2.31 -4.77
C ARG A 139 -13.13 -1.02 -4.78
N PRO A 140 -13.20 -0.33 -3.63
CA PRO A 140 -13.76 1.01 -3.56
C PRO A 140 -13.08 1.94 -4.57
N TYR A 141 -13.80 2.98 -4.98
CA TYR A 141 -13.35 3.95 -5.98
C TYR A 141 -13.11 5.31 -5.31
N HIS A 142 -12.13 6.10 -5.77
CA HIS A 142 -11.77 7.41 -5.19
C HIS A 142 -11.17 7.35 -3.77
N ASP A 143 -11.58 8.25 -2.86
CA ASP A 143 -10.92 8.52 -1.57
C ASP A 143 -11.08 7.40 -0.52
N TYR A 144 -11.60 6.24 -0.91
CA TYR A 144 -11.79 5.09 -0.03
C TYR A 144 -10.58 4.14 -0.10
N PRO A 145 -10.42 3.24 0.89
CA PRO A 145 -9.35 2.24 0.85
C PRO A 145 -9.34 1.45 -0.46
N ASP A 146 -8.16 1.26 -1.06
CA ASP A 146 -7.98 0.60 -2.37
C ASP A 146 -8.65 -0.78 -2.48
N MET A 147 -8.69 -1.54 -1.36
CA MET A 147 -9.19 -2.91 -1.32
C MET A 147 -9.93 -3.23 -0.03
N LEU A 148 -11.05 -3.95 -0.15
CA LEU A 148 -11.74 -4.57 0.98
C LEU A 148 -11.64 -6.09 0.89
N GLY A 149 -11.33 -6.75 2.00
CA GLY A 149 -11.21 -8.20 2.05
C GLY A 149 -11.76 -8.82 3.33
N THR A 150 -11.93 -10.14 3.33
CA THR A 150 -12.36 -10.91 4.50
C THR A 150 -11.62 -12.23 4.60
N ASP A 151 -11.33 -12.68 5.82
CA ASP A 151 -10.83 -14.04 6.09
C ASP A 151 -11.96 -15.07 6.20
N ALA A 152 -13.22 -14.68 5.97
CA ALA A 152 -14.35 -15.60 5.91
C ALA A 152 -14.13 -16.68 4.84
N SER A 153 -14.33 -17.94 5.24
CA SER A 153 -14.40 -19.05 4.30
C SER A 153 -15.64 -18.91 3.41
N ALA A 154 -15.58 -19.41 2.18
CA ALA A 154 -16.75 -19.40 1.30
C ALA A 154 -17.90 -20.17 1.96
N GLY A 155 -19.02 -19.48 2.25
CA GLY A 155 -20.19 -20.06 2.90
C GLY A 155 -20.23 -19.99 4.43
N SER A 156 -19.21 -19.42 5.11
CA SER A 156 -19.29 -19.17 6.55
C SER A 156 -20.13 -17.93 6.86
N GLN A 157 -20.79 -17.92 8.03
CA GLN A 157 -21.44 -16.70 8.52
C GLN A 157 -20.37 -15.60 8.71
N LEU A 158 -20.61 -14.45 8.06
CA LEU A 158 -19.73 -13.28 8.03
C LEU A 158 -19.51 -12.62 9.41
N THR A 159 -20.21 -13.06 10.45
CA THR A 159 -20.24 -12.43 11.77
C THR A 159 -18.99 -12.70 12.62
N THR A 160 -18.21 -13.74 12.30
CA THR A 160 -16.98 -14.09 13.05
C THR A 160 -15.69 -13.75 12.30
N SER A 161 -15.79 -13.41 11.02
CA SER A 161 -14.65 -13.07 10.16
C SER A 161 -14.19 -11.64 10.35
N LYS A 162 -12.90 -11.38 10.17
CA LYS A 162 -12.37 -10.03 10.08
C LYS A 162 -12.70 -9.41 8.73
N LEU A 163 -12.88 -8.10 8.73
CA LEU A 163 -12.84 -7.29 7.52
C LEU A 163 -11.55 -6.49 7.49
N TYR A 164 -10.87 -6.54 6.34
CA TYR A 164 -9.65 -5.83 6.08
C TYR A 164 -9.95 -4.64 5.17
N LEU A 165 -9.60 -3.44 5.62
CA LEU A 165 -9.61 -2.22 4.83
C LEU A 165 -8.17 -1.92 4.46
N MET A 166 -7.78 -2.11 3.21
CA MET A 166 -6.40 -1.95 2.78
C MET A 166 -6.20 -0.70 1.92
N GLU A 167 -5.20 0.08 2.31
CA GLU A 167 -4.70 1.25 1.59
C GLU A 167 -3.26 0.96 1.19
N VAL A 168 -2.89 1.30 -0.04
CA VAL A 168 -1.61 0.98 -0.65
C VAL A 168 -0.92 2.25 -1.17
N LYS A 169 0.38 2.37 -0.88
CA LYS A 169 1.23 3.43 -1.40
C LYS A 169 2.43 2.82 -2.12
N GLY A 170 2.66 3.24 -3.36
CA GLY A 170 3.75 2.73 -4.19
C GLY A 170 4.86 3.75 -4.41
N THR A 171 6.10 3.28 -4.45
CA THR A 171 7.24 4.08 -4.90
C THR A 171 8.26 3.24 -5.66
N CYS A 172 9.04 3.87 -6.54
CA CYS A 172 10.12 3.23 -7.27
C CYS A 172 11.44 3.88 -6.89
N MET A 173 12.44 3.07 -6.50
CA MET A 173 13.80 3.50 -6.15
C MET A 173 13.92 4.52 -5.00
N ARG A 174 12.91 4.71 -4.16
CA ARG A 174 13.00 5.50 -2.93
C ARG A 174 13.50 4.67 -1.76
N SER A 175 14.02 5.35 -0.73
CA SER A 175 14.52 4.65 0.46
C SER A 175 13.38 4.11 1.33
N ILE A 176 13.68 3.07 2.11
CA ILE A 176 12.75 2.52 3.13
C ILE A 176 12.34 3.63 4.13
N SER A 177 13.27 4.50 4.51
CA SER A 177 13.01 5.60 5.44
C SER A 177 11.96 6.58 4.90
N GLU A 178 12.05 6.94 3.63
CA GLU A 178 11.07 7.84 2.98
C GLU A 178 9.68 7.20 2.93
N MET A 179 9.59 5.91 2.60
CA MET A 179 8.31 5.20 2.62
C MET A 179 7.73 5.14 4.05
N ARG A 180 8.55 4.87 5.07
CA ARG A 180 8.09 4.87 6.47
C ARG A 180 7.49 6.22 6.87
N GLN A 181 8.08 7.33 6.41
CA GLN A 181 7.51 8.66 6.62
C GLN A 181 6.17 8.82 5.91
N THR A 182 6.07 8.44 4.63
CA THR A 182 4.80 8.48 3.89
C THR A 182 3.71 7.67 4.61
N LEU A 183 4.03 6.47 5.11
CA LEU A 183 3.06 5.66 5.84
C LEU A 183 2.68 6.28 7.19
N ALA A 184 3.59 6.96 7.87
CA ALA A 184 3.28 7.67 9.10
C ALA A 184 2.28 8.82 8.85
N GLU A 185 2.45 9.56 7.76
CA GLU A 185 1.57 10.66 7.35
C GLU A 185 0.16 10.17 6.97
N GLU A 186 0.01 8.95 6.45
CA GLU A 186 -1.28 8.39 6.04
C GLU A 186 -1.98 7.56 7.14
N VAL A 187 -1.28 7.21 8.22
CA VAL A 187 -1.79 6.29 9.24
C VAL A 187 -3.08 6.78 9.90
N PHE A 188 -3.22 8.11 10.08
CA PHE A 188 -4.40 8.69 10.73
C PHE A 188 -5.65 8.52 9.86
N ARG A 189 -5.54 8.60 8.53
CA ARG A 189 -6.67 8.42 7.61
C ARG A 189 -7.19 7.00 7.66
N LEU A 190 -6.29 6.04 7.59
CA LEU A 190 -6.67 4.63 7.69
C LEU A 190 -7.25 4.30 9.07
N ALA A 191 -6.68 4.85 10.14
CA ALA A 191 -7.23 4.73 11.49
C ALA A 191 -8.65 5.28 11.58
N ALA A 192 -8.92 6.42 10.96
CA ALA A 192 -10.25 7.01 10.91
C ALA A 192 -11.25 6.11 10.15
N TYR A 193 -10.86 5.56 9.01
CA TYR A 193 -11.71 4.62 8.26
C TYR A 193 -11.98 3.34 9.03
N THR A 194 -10.96 2.77 9.67
CA THR A 194 -11.08 1.55 10.47
C THR A 194 -12.03 1.78 11.65
N ALA A 195 -11.88 2.91 12.36
CA ALA A 195 -12.76 3.29 13.46
C ALA A 195 -14.21 3.53 12.99
N ALA A 196 -14.40 4.26 11.90
CA ALA A 196 -15.73 4.50 11.35
C ALA A 196 -16.41 3.20 10.90
N ALA A 197 -15.68 2.29 10.25
CA ALA A 197 -16.19 0.98 9.87
C ALA A 197 -16.58 0.14 11.09
N GLN A 198 -15.77 0.19 12.16
CA GLN A 198 -16.03 -0.56 13.39
C GLN A 198 -17.28 -0.05 14.12
N ASP A 199 -17.54 1.26 14.09
CA ASP A 199 -18.76 1.83 14.65
C ASP A 199 -20.02 1.42 13.87
N LEU A 200 -19.89 1.24 12.55
CA LEU A 200 -21.00 0.83 11.68
C LEU A 200 -21.35 -0.66 11.82
N ASP A 201 -20.36 -1.53 12.02
CA ASP A 201 -20.56 -2.96 12.33
C ASP A 201 -19.74 -3.37 13.58
N PRO A 202 -20.26 -3.08 14.80
CA PRO A 202 -19.57 -3.39 16.06
C PRO A 202 -19.38 -4.89 16.32
N ALA A 203 -20.15 -5.75 15.65
CA ALA A 203 -20.10 -7.18 15.84
C ALA A 203 -18.89 -7.83 15.13
N ARG A 204 -18.28 -7.12 14.17
CA ARG A 204 -17.22 -7.65 13.33
C ARG A 204 -15.92 -6.89 13.56
N ALA A 205 -14.82 -7.63 13.70
CA ALA A 205 -13.50 -7.02 13.86
C ALA A 205 -13.04 -6.36 12.55
N MET A 206 -12.75 -5.06 12.63
CA MET A 206 -12.17 -4.28 11.53
C MET A 206 -10.66 -4.17 11.68
N VAL A 207 -9.94 -4.40 10.59
CA VAL A 207 -8.48 -4.25 10.52
C VAL A 207 -8.13 -3.33 9.36
N GLY A 208 -7.61 -2.15 9.67
CA GLY A 208 -6.98 -1.29 8.67
C GLY A 208 -5.60 -1.84 8.32
N VAL A 209 -5.25 -1.96 7.05
CA VAL A 209 -3.91 -2.36 6.59
C VAL A 209 -3.34 -1.29 5.66
N LEU A 210 -2.32 -0.56 6.11
CA LEU A 210 -1.57 0.36 5.26
C LEU A 210 -0.35 -0.37 4.70
N VAL A 211 -0.21 -0.42 3.38
CA VAL A 211 0.88 -1.13 2.70
C VAL A 211 1.72 -0.13 1.91
N GLY A 212 2.98 0.06 2.31
CA GLY A 212 3.97 0.80 1.54
C GLY A 212 4.82 -0.15 0.70
N VAL A 213 4.72 -0.07 -0.62
CA VAL A 213 5.47 -0.89 -1.58
C VAL A 213 6.61 -0.08 -2.18
N ILE A 214 7.82 -0.62 -2.05
CA ILE A 214 9.04 -0.07 -2.64
C ILE A 214 9.52 -1.04 -3.72
N ILE A 215 9.63 -0.52 -4.93
CA ILE A 215 10.11 -1.24 -6.10
C ILE A 215 11.60 -0.96 -6.25
N HIS A 216 12.44 -1.96 -5.95
CA HIS A 216 13.90 -1.84 -6.10
C HIS A 216 14.33 -2.25 -7.49
N THR A 217 13.84 -3.41 -7.92
CA THR A 217 14.03 -3.97 -9.26
C THR A 217 12.71 -4.61 -9.71
N VAL A 218 12.64 -5.07 -10.96
CA VAL A 218 11.44 -5.74 -11.49
C VAL A 218 11.10 -7.06 -10.78
N ASP A 219 12.07 -7.64 -10.08
CA ASP A 219 12.01 -8.93 -9.40
C ASP A 219 12.18 -8.83 -7.89
N ARG A 220 12.41 -7.63 -7.32
CA ARG A 220 12.60 -7.44 -5.89
C ARG A 220 11.84 -6.22 -5.36
N PHE A 221 10.95 -6.50 -4.42
CA PHE A 221 10.07 -5.54 -3.78
C PHE A 221 10.24 -5.60 -2.26
N SER A 222 10.04 -4.47 -1.59
CA SER A 222 9.83 -4.43 -0.15
C SER A 222 8.41 -3.93 0.12
N ALA A 223 7.69 -4.58 1.03
CA ALA A 223 6.39 -4.13 1.51
C ALA A 223 6.46 -3.89 3.01
N LEU A 224 6.09 -2.68 3.42
CA LEU A 224 5.99 -2.24 4.80
C LEU A 224 4.51 -2.21 5.17
N LEU A 225 4.11 -2.96 6.19
CA LEU A 225 2.72 -3.09 6.61
C LEU A 225 2.49 -2.41 7.96
N ILE A 226 1.45 -1.58 8.06
CA ILE A 226 0.93 -1.11 9.33
C ILE A 226 -0.49 -1.63 9.47
N GLU A 227 -0.73 -2.41 10.51
CA GLU A 227 -2.07 -2.88 10.86
C GLU A 227 -2.65 -2.04 11.97
N VAL A 228 -3.82 -1.48 11.72
CA VAL A 228 -4.57 -0.68 12.69
C VAL A 228 -5.74 -1.50 13.20
N THR A 229 -5.80 -1.70 14.51
CA THR A 229 -6.90 -2.39 15.21
C THR A 229 -7.41 -1.54 16.36
N LEU A 230 -8.59 -1.86 16.89
CA LEU A 230 -9.31 -1.10 17.92
C LEU A 230 -9.53 -1.93 19.19
#